data_AF-A0A672SNC3-F1
#
_entry.id   AF-A0A672SNC3-F1
#
_cell.length_a   1.000
_cell.length_b   1.000
_cell.length_c   1.000
_cell.angle_alpha   90.00
_cell.angle_beta   90.00
_cell.angle_gamma   90.00
#
_symmetry.space_group_name_H-M   'P 1'
#
loop_
_entity.id
_entity.type
_entity.pdbx_description
1 polymer ?
#
loop_
_entity_poly.entity_id
_entity_poly.type
_entity_poly.pdbx_seq_one_letter_code
_entity_poly.pdbx_strand_id
1 'polypeptide(L)'
;PFSVVCSSPLKVLNPKFLHTNSTSHTWPFSAIAELIDNAYDPDVSAKQFWIDRTAIRGQDCLIFMDNGAGMNYDKMYKMLSFGFSDKETINGHVPVGLYGNGFKSGSMRLGKDTIVFSKNGESMCVGLLSQTYLREMHVENVIVPISQHAASLQDILRYSLFQTEAELLCELNAINAHYDTESTGTRIIIWNLRKTSTDKSEFDFDTDRYDIQIPSEVYESEKEKYKQPSHSFQSSPESDFSLQVSTSHSYAEKV
;
A
#
# COMPACT_ATOMS: atom_id res chain seq x y z
N PRO A 1 -18.66 -27.87 36.82
CA PRO A 1 -18.76 -26.52 36.21
C PRO A 1 -17.71 -26.38 35.08
N PHE A 2 -18.09 -26.81 33.88
CA PHE A 2 -17.25 -26.60 32.69
C PHE A 2 -17.51 -25.20 32.17
N SER A 3 -16.51 -24.32 32.30
CA SER A 3 -16.52 -23.01 31.68
C SER A 3 -16.42 -23.20 30.17
N VAL A 4 -17.52 -22.94 29.47
CA VAL A 4 -17.53 -22.79 28.02
C VAL A 4 -16.74 -21.51 27.71
N VAL A 5 -15.50 -21.68 27.27
CA VAL A 5 -14.77 -20.59 26.60
C VAL A 5 -15.51 -20.35 25.30
N CYS A 6 -16.29 -19.27 25.26
CA CYS A 6 -16.94 -18.79 24.06
C CYS A 6 -15.85 -18.32 23.10
N SER A 7 -15.42 -19.20 22.19
CA SER A 7 -14.61 -18.81 21.05
C SER A 7 -15.48 -17.90 20.19
N SER A 8 -15.21 -16.59 20.24
CA SER A 8 -15.78 -15.65 19.29
C SER A 8 -15.51 -16.16 17.86
N PRO A 9 -16.49 -16.13 16.95
CA PRO A 9 -16.24 -16.55 15.58
C PRO A 9 -15.14 -15.65 15.02
N LEU A 10 -14.02 -16.25 14.58
CA LEU A 10 -13.01 -15.57 13.80
C LEU A 10 -13.75 -14.83 12.69
N LYS A 11 -13.59 -13.49 12.61
CA LYS A 11 -14.26 -12.68 11.58
C LYS A 11 -13.74 -13.12 10.22
N VAL A 12 -14.53 -13.94 9.55
CA VAL A 12 -14.25 -14.44 8.22
C VAL A 12 -14.50 -13.32 7.21
N LEU A 13 -13.48 -12.91 6.48
CA LEU A 13 -13.58 -11.84 5.48
C LEU A 13 -13.54 -12.42 4.07
N ASN A 14 -14.60 -12.18 3.30
CA ASN A 14 -14.68 -12.63 1.92
C ASN A 14 -13.72 -11.82 1.03
N PRO A 15 -13.02 -12.42 0.05
CA PRO A 15 -12.15 -11.69 -0.88
C PRO A 15 -12.80 -10.52 -1.62
N LYS A 16 -14.11 -10.57 -1.87
CA LYS A 16 -14.86 -9.43 -2.45
C LYS A 16 -14.79 -8.17 -1.58
N PHE A 17 -14.56 -8.34 -0.27
CA PHE A 17 -14.35 -7.23 0.65
C PHE A 17 -13.13 -6.39 0.27
N LEU A 18 -12.06 -6.95 -0.32
CA LEU A 18 -10.91 -6.16 -0.77
C LEU A 18 -11.32 -5.10 -1.80
N HIS A 19 -12.21 -5.47 -2.72
CA HIS A 19 -12.76 -4.53 -3.69
C HIS A 19 -13.68 -3.51 -3.02
N THR A 20 -14.61 -3.93 -2.17
CA THR A 20 -15.47 -2.99 -1.42
C THR A 20 -14.66 -2.04 -0.54
N ASN A 21 -13.56 -2.51 0.04
CA ASN A 21 -12.69 -1.68 0.87
C ASN A 21 -11.91 -0.64 0.06
N SER A 22 -11.65 -0.91 -1.22
CA SER A 22 -11.01 0.05 -2.13
C SER A 22 -11.89 1.25 -2.49
N THR A 23 -13.22 1.13 -2.35
CA THR A 23 -14.15 2.20 -2.75
C THR A 23 -14.23 3.35 -1.73
N SER A 24 -13.53 3.28 -0.60
CA SER A 24 -13.42 4.40 0.34
C SER A 24 -12.65 5.58 -0.24
N HIS A 25 -11.73 5.29 -1.18
CA HIS A 25 -10.92 6.30 -1.86
C HIS A 25 -11.49 6.55 -3.24
N THR A 26 -12.09 7.72 -3.41
CA THR A 26 -12.58 8.16 -4.71
C THR A 26 -11.41 8.73 -5.54
N TRP A 27 -10.51 9.50 -4.92
CA TRP A 27 -9.33 10.10 -5.56
C TRP A 27 -8.05 9.25 -5.40
N PRO A 28 -7.26 8.96 -6.46
CA PRO A 28 -6.05 8.15 -6.35
C PRO A 28 -5.01 8.71 -5.37
N PHE A 29 -4.81 10.03 -5.33
CA PHE A 29 -3.84 10.62 -4.40
C PHE A 29 -4.24 10.45 -2.93
N SER A 30 -5.54 10.34 -2.62
CA SER A 30 -5.97 10.02 -1.25
C SER A 30 -5.55 8.60 -0.83
N ALA A 31 -5.49 7.66 -1.78
CA ALA A 31 -5.00 6.31 -1.51
C ALA A 31 -3.47 6.27 -1.37
N ILE A 32 -2.75 7.14 -2.09
CA ILE A 32 -1.30 7.31 -1.93
C ILE A 32 -0.98 7.96 -0.57
N ALA A 33 -1.75 8.95 -0.14
CA ALA A 33 -1.58 9.61 1.15
C ALA A 33 -1.64 8.61 2.32
N GLU A 34 -2.52 7.61 2.28
CA GLU A 34 -2.56 6.54 3.29
C GLU A 34 -1.24 5.77 3.40
N LEU A 35 -0.51 5.58 2.29
CA LEU A 35 0.78 4.90 2.30
C LEU A 35 1.89 5.80 2.87
N ILE A 36 1.85 7.09 2.54
CA ILE A 36 2.76 8.10 3.09
C ILE A 36 2.55 8.24 4.60
N ASP A 37 1.30 8.35 5.05
CA ASP A 37 0.93 8.47 6.46
C ASP A 37 1.42 7.27 7.28
N ASN A 38 1.36 6.05 6.72
CA ASN A 38 1.89 4.87 7.40
C ASN A 38 3.41 4.92 7.60
N ALA A 39 4.16 5.50 6.66
CA ALA A 39 5.62 5.66 6.82
C ALA A 39 5.97 6.80 7.78
N TYR A 40 5.17 7.86 7.76
CA TYR A 40 5.31 9.02 8.64
C TYR A 40 4.97 8.70 10.09
N ASP A 41 4.02 7.79 10.33
CA ASP A 41 3.52 7.46 11.66
C ASP A 41 4.64 7.07 12.65
N PRO A 42 4.48 7.44 13.94
CA PRO A 42 5.57 7.39 14.92
C PRO A 42 6.17 6.00 15.16
N ASP A 43 5.42 4.93 14.98
CA ASP A 43 5.92 3.56 15.10
C ASP A 43 6.83 3.13 13.94
N VAL A 44 6.75 3.83 12.80
CA VAL A 44 7.61 3.66 11.64
C VAL A 44 8.69 4.75 11.60
N SER A 45 8.32 6.02 11.83
CA SER A 45 9.20 7.19 11.91
C SER A 45 10.20 7.28 10.74
N ALA A 46 9.72 7.05 9.52
CA ALA A 46 10.56 7.19 8.34
C ALA A 46 11.02 8.64 8.17
N LYS A 47 12.30 8.82 7.83
CA LYS A 47 12.87 10.15 7.52
C LYS A 47 12.73 10.50 6.05
N GLN A 48 12.67 9.49 5.19
CA GLN A 48 12.54 9.63 3.76
C GLN A 48 11.53 8.61 3.24
N PHE A 49 10.74 9.07 2.27
CA PHE A 49 9.74 8.28 1.57
C PHE A 49 9.91 8.53 0.07
N TRP A 50 9.99 7.47 -0.72
CA TRP A 50 10.13 7.54 -2.17
C TRP A 50 8.92 6.91 -2.83
N ILE A 51 8.45 7.58 -3.87
CA ILE A 51 7.41 7.08 -4.76
C ILE A 51 8.03 7.02 -6.14
N ASP A 52 7.92 5.86 -6.78
CA ASP A 52 8.49 5.62 -8.10
C ASP A 52 7.55 4.76 -8.94
N ARG A 53 7.79 4.76 -10.25
CA ARG A 53 7.14 3.86 -11.21
C ARG A 53 8.19 3.01 -11.88
N THR A 54 7.87 1.74 -12.06
CA THR A 54 8.71 0.82 -12.84
C THR A 54 7.85 -0.09 -13.71
N ALA A 55 8.50 -0.87 -14.57
CA ALA A 55 7.89 -1.98 -15.29
C ALA A 55 8.59 -3.28 -14.89
N ILE A 56 7.89 -4.17 -14.19
CA ILE A 56 8.41 -5.49 -13.84
C ILE A 56 7.72 -6.51 -14.74
N ARG A 57 8.50 -7.26 -15.53
CA ARG A 57 7.98 -8.25 -16.50
C ARG A 57 6.96 -7.65 -17.48
N GLY A 58 7.21 -6.41 -17.90
CA GLY A 58 6.33 -5.67 -18.83
C GLY A 58 5.06 -5.12 -18.20
N GLN A 59 4.93 -5.19 -16.87
CA GLN A 59 3.78 -4.68 -16.13
C GLN A 59 4.13 -3.41 -15.35
N ASP A 60 3.39 -2.34 -15.60
CA ASP A 60 3.52 -1.10 -14.83
C ASP A 60 3.21 -1.33 -13.35
N CYS A 61 4.11 -0.82 -12.51
CA CYS A 61 4.06 -0.93 -11.06
C CYS A 61 4.30 0.43 -10.41
N LEU A 62 3.56 0.72 -9.34
CA LEU A 62 3.89 1.78 -8.40
C LEU A 62 4.73 1.20 -7.27
N ILE A 63 5.80 1.88 -6.92
CA ILE A 63 6.69 1.54 -5.82
C ILE A 63 6.58 2.63 -4.76
N PHE A 64 6.41 2.22 -3.51
CA PHE A 64 6.50 3.07 -2.34
C PHE A 64 7.57 2.52 -1.43
N MET A 65 8.52 3.34 -1.01
CA MET A 65 9.63 2.90 -0.19
C MET A 65 9.88 3.88 0.93
N ASP A 66 10.19 3.37 2.12
CA ASP A 66 10.57 4.17 3.27
C ASP A 66 11.80 3.58 3.96
N ASN A 67 12.49 4.43 4.71
CA ASN A 67 13.64 4.07 5.54
C ASN A 67 13.31 4.00 7.03
N GLY A 68 12.04 3.78 7.37
CA GLY A 68 11.55 3.70 8.74
C GLY A 68 11.93 2.40 9.42
N ALA A 69 11.29 2.12 10.55
CA ALA A 69 11.62 0.99 11.43
C ALA A 69 11.44 -0.40 10.79
N GLY A 70 10.64 -0.50 9.73
CA GLY A 70 10.26 -1.77 9.12
C GLY A 70 9.46 -2.70 10.05
N MET A 71 9.26 -3.93 9.60
CA MET A 71 8.38 -4.90 10.24
C MET A 71 9.00 -6.29 10.35
N ASN A 72 8.66 -6.97 11.43
CA ASN A 72 8.80 -8.41 11.56
C ASN A 72 7.53 -9.13 11.06
N TYR A 73 7.51 -10.46 11.15
CA TYR A 73 6.36 -11.27 10.74
C TYR A 73 5.04 -10.85 11.39
N ASP A 74 5.00 -10.67 12.72
CA ASP A 74 3.76 -10.37 13.43
C ASP A 74 3.19 -9.01 13.03
N LYS A 75 4.05 -7.99 12.89
CA LYS A 75 3.64 -6.67 12.39
C LYS A 75 3.13 -6.75 10.95
N MET A 76 3.82 -7.48 10.06
CA MET A 76 3.37 -7.70 8.68
C MET A 76 2.00 -8.41 8.65
N TYR A 77 1.82 -9.45 9.47
CA TYR A 77 0.56 -10.17 9.55
C TYR A 77 -0.59 -9.27 10.00
N LYS A 78 -0.39 -8.44 11.04
CA LYS A 78 -1.38 -7.44 11.48
C LYS A 78 -1.63 -6.38 10.42
N MET A 79 -0.59 -5.90 9.73
CA MET A 79 -0.71 -4.91 8.66
C MET A 79 -1.51 -5.44 7.47
N LEU A 80 -1.37 -6.71 7.10
CA LEU A 80 -2.13 -7.31 5.99
C LEU A 80 -3.51 -7.82 6.41
N SER A 81 -3.69 -8.16 7.70
CA SER A 81 -4.96 -8.62 8.26
C SER A 81 -5.88 -7.46 8.66
N PHE A 82 -7.19 -7.65 8.54
CA PHE A 82 -8.16 -6.62 8.90
C PHE A 82 -8.46 -6.58 10.40
N GLY A 83 -8.74 -5.40 10.93
CA GLY A 83 -9.21 -5.21 12.31
C GLY A 83 -8.12 -5.14 13.37
N PHE A 84 -6.85 -4.97 12.97
CA PHE A 84 -5.73 -4.73 13.87
C PHE A 84 -5.23 -3.29 13.71
N SER A 85 -5.19 -2.54 14.80
CA SER A 85 -4.54 -1.22 14.90
C SER A 85 -4.06 -1.05 16.34
N ASP A 86 -2.74 -1.10 16.52
CA ASP A 86 -2.08 -0.92 17.83
C ASP A 86 -1.31 0.42 17.84
N LYS A 87 -1.74 1.40 17.03
CA LYS A 87 -1.03 2.68 16.87
C LYS A 87 -1.29 3.59 18.08
N GLU A 88 -0.20 3.98 18.73
CA GLU A 88 -0.22 4.85 19.92
C GLU A 88 0.62 6.12 19.67
N THR A 89 0.31 7.17 20.42
CA THR A 89 1.12 8.40 20.43
C THR A 89 2.48 8.11 21.07
N ILE A 90 3.58 8.34 20.34
CA ILE A 90 4.94 8.17 20.84
C ILE A 90 5.62 9.54 20.85
N ASN A 91 6.21 9.94 21.99
CA ASN A 91 6.92 11.22 22.15
C ASN A 91 6.08 12.46 21.73
N GLY A 92 4.77 12.42 21.94
CA GLY A 92 3.86 13.50 21.56
C GLY A 92 3.49 13.52 20.08
N HIS A 93 4.06 12.65 19.25
CA HIS A 93 3.69 12.47 17.86
C HIS A 93 2.47 11.55 17.76
N VAL A 94 1.34 12.11 17.31
CA VAL A 94 0.06 11.39 17.19
C VAL A 94 0.01 10.67 15.84
N PRO A 95 -0.31 9.36 15.80
CA PRO A 95 -0.45 8.63 14.54
C PRO A 95 -1.64 9.16 13.73
N VAL A 96 -1.47 9.25 12.42
CA VAL A 96 -2.50 9.58 11.43
C VAL A 96 -3.42 8.37 11.22
N GLY A 97 -2.86 7.17 11.11
CA GLY A 97 -3.63 5.95 10.88
C GLY A 97 -4.24 5.38 12.17
N LEU A 98 -5.55 5.56 12.40
CA LEU A 98 -6.21 5.03 13.60
C LEU A 98 -6.92 3.69 13.39
N TYR A 99 -7.38 3.42 12.16
CA TYR A 99 -8.35 2.35 11.88
C TYR A 99 -7.73 1.03 11.41
N GLY A 100 -6.41 0.98 11.20
CA GLY A 100 -5.73 -0.23 10.70
C GLY A 100 -6.17 -0.67 9.31
N ASN A 101 -6.77 0.23 8.53
CA ASN A 101 -7.35 -0.08 7.21
C ASN A 101 -6.67 0.65 6.04
N GLY A 102 -5.98 1.77 6.30
CA GLY A 102 -5.42 2.66 5.30
C GLY A 102 -4.56 1.98 4.24
N PHE A 103 -3.65 1.10 4.67
CA PHE A 103 -2.85 0.31 3.74
C PHE A 103 -3.73 -0.56 2.82
N LYS A 104 -4.72 -1.28 3.37
CA LYS A 104 -5.56 -2.19 2.58
C LYS A 104 -6.45 -1.44 1.62
N SER A 105 -7.10 -0.36 2.07
CA SER A 105 -7.98 0.44 1.23
C SER A 105 -7.20 1.19 0.16
N GLY A 106 -6.07 1.80 0.54
CA GLY A 106 -5.20 2.54 -0.36
C GLY A 106 -4.56 1.64 -1.42
N SER A 107 -3.90 0.55 -1.01
CA SER A 107 -3.26 -0.37 -1.96
C SER A 107 -4.25 -0.99 -2.95
N MET A 108 -5.41 -1.48 -2.46
CA MET A 108 -6.45 -2.07 -3.29
C MET A 108 -7.18 -1.05 -4.17
N ARG A 109 -7.10 0.26 -3.85
CA ARG A 109 -7.58 1.34 -4.73
C ARG A 109 -6.64 1.58 -5.89
N LEU A 110 -5.34 1.46 -5.67
CA LEU A 110 -4.30 1.73 -6.67
C LEU A 110 -4.12 0.57 -7.65
N GLY A 111 -4.18 -0.67 -7.16
CA GLY A 111 -4.06 -1.87 -7.99
C GLY A 111 -4.70 -3.09 -7.36
N LYS A 112 -4.81 -4.17 -8.14
CA LYS A 112 -5.43 -5.42 -7.66
C LYS A 112 -4.51 -6.24 -6.76
N ASP A 113 -3.22 -6.02 -6.89
CA ASP A 113 -2.21 -6.89 -6.31
C ASP A 113 -1.06 -6.07 -5.72
N THR A 114 -0.64 -6.42 -4.52
CA THR A 114 0.38 -5.70 -3.76
C THR A 114 1.26 -6.69 -3.03
N ILE A 115 2.57 -6.47 -3.11
CA ILE A 115 3.58 -7.19 -2.34
C ILE A 115 4.32 -6.18 -1.47
N VAL A 116 4.62 -6.59 -0.25
CA VAL A 116 5.30 -5.77 0.75
C VAL A 116 6.57 -6.50 1.16
N PHE A 117 7.70 -5.83 0.98
CA PHE A 117 9.01 -6.22 1.48
C PHE A 117 9.34 -5.36 2.68
N SER A 118 9.75 -5.95 3.79
CA SER A 118 10.13 -5.17 4.97
C SER A 118 11.26 -5.83 5.74
N LYS A 119 12.09 -5.01 6.38
CA LYS A 119 13.18 -5.45 7.25
C LYS A 119 13.32 -4.51 8.45
N ASN A 120 13.54 -5.07 9.63
CA ASN A 120 13.63 -4.32 10.88
C ASN A 120 15.01 -4.45 11.57
N GLY A 121 16.06 -4.79 10.81
CA GLY A 121 17.42 -5.01 11.31
C GLY A 121 17.65 -6.43 11.84
N GLU A 122 16.64 -7.05 12.43
CA GLU A 122 16.72 -8.42 12.94
C GLU A 122 16.17 -9.46 11.96
N SER A 123 15.15 -9.08 11.19
CA SER A 123 14.42 -9.99 10.31
C SER A 123 14.01 -9.30 9.02
N MET A 124 13.74 -10.12 7.99
CA MET A 124 13.17 -9.71 6.73
C MET A 124 11.88 -10.50 6.50
N CYS A 125 10.86 -9.85 5.97
CA CYS A 125 9.60 -10.51 5.63
C CYS A 125 9.04 -9.99 4.31
N VAL A 126 8.41 -10.89 3.56
CA VAL A 126 7.68 -10.59 2.34
C VAL A 126 6.24 -11.02 2.51
N GLY A 127 5.30 -10.12 2.27
CA GLY A 127 3.86 -10.39 2.38
C GLY A 127 3.12 -10.04 1.09
N LEU A 128 2.12 -10.85 0.74
CA LEU A 128 1.31 -10.69 -0.47
C LEU A 128 -0.17 -10.42 -0.11
N LEU A 129 -0.71 -9.32 -0.64
CA LEU A 129 -2.13 -9.00 -0.63
C LEU A 129 -2.60 -8.89 -2.09
N SER A 130 -3.21 -9.96 -2.61
CA SER A 130 -3.48 -10.10 -4.05
C SER A 130 -4.90 -10.60 -4.32
N GLN A 131 -5.69 -9.80 -5.03
CA GLN A 131 -7.02 -10.22 -5.51
C GLN A 131 -6.90 -11.29 -6.60
N THR A 132 -5.80 -11.29 -7.36
CA THR A 132 -5.52 -12.31 -8.37
C THR A 132 -5.25 -13.66 -7.71
N TYR A 133 -4.36 -13.72 -6.73
CA TYR A 133 -4.10 -14.91 -5.92
C TYR A 133 -5.37 -15.49 -5.28
N LEU A 134 -6.15 -14.65 -4.57
CA LEU A 134 -7.36 -15.12 -3.89
C LEU A 134 -8.40 -15.69 -4.86
N ARG A 135 -8.50 -15.11 -6.07
CA ARG A 135 -9.41 -15.59 -7.12
C ARG A 135 -8.93 -16.90 -7.70
N GLU A 136 -7.63 -17.03 -7.98
CA GLU A 136 -7.05 -18.25 -8.55
C GLU A 136 -7.06 -19.42 -7.57
N MET A 137 -6.90 -19.17 -6.28
CA MET A 137 -7.02 -20.19 -5.24
C MET A 137 -8.47 -20.57 -4.90
N HIS A 138 -9.46 -19.86 -5.46
CA HIS A 138 -10.89 -20.10 -5.22
C HIS A 138 -11.24 -20.10 -3.72
N VAL A 139 -10.55 -19.26 -2.94
CA VAL A 139 -10.73 -19.20 -1.49
C VAL A 139 -11.94 -18.35 -1.14
N GLU A 140 -12.70 -18.79 -0.14
CA GLU A 140 -13.87 -18.05 0.34
C GLU A 140 -13.48 -16.94 1.33
N ASN A 141 -12.23 -16.96 1.79
CA ASN A 141 -11.68 -16.12 2.85
C ASN A 141 -10.39 -15.44 2.39
N VAL A 142 -10.13 -14.22 2.84
CA VAL A 142 -8.87 -13.53 2.60
C VAL A 142 -7.74 -14.29 3.31
N ILE A 143 -6.77 -14.75 2.52
CA ILE A 143 -5.52 -15.36 2.95
C ILE A 143 -4.37 -14.47 2.50
N VAL A 144 -3.41 -14.21 3.38
CA VAL A 144 -2.26 -13.34 3.11
C VAL A 144 -0.96 -14.15 3.25
N PRO A 145 -0.37 -14.62 2.14
CA PRO A 145 0.91 -15.32 2.18
C PRO A 145 2.01 -14.42 2.75
N ILE A 146 2.76 -14.92 3.73
CA ILE A 146 3.95 -14.25 4.29
C ILE A 146 5.11 -15.25 4.31
N SER A 147 6.29 -14.85 3.84
CA SER A 147 7.44 -15.69 3.50
C SER A 147 8.14 -16.42 4.67
N GLN A 148 7.52 -16.53 5.85
CA GLN A 148 8.07 -17.27 6.99
C GLN A 148 7.84 -18.78 6.87
N HIS A 149 6.86 -19.22 6.08
CA HIS A 149 6.52 -20.63 5.87
C HIS A 149 6.74 -21.04 4.42
N ALA A 150 7.22 -22.26 4.21
CA ALA A 150 7.53 -22.78 2.87
C ALA A 150 6.33 -22.75 1.91
N ALA A 151 5.13 -23.07 2.39
CA ALA A 151 3.91 -23.02 1.56
C ALA A 151 3.60 -21.58 1.11
N SER A 152 3.62 -20.62 2.03
CA SER A 152 3.42 -19.20 1.71
C SER A 152 4.47 -18.66 0.75
N LEU A 153 5.73 -19.07 0.88
CA LEU A 153 6.78 -18.70 -0.06
C LEU A 153 6.49 -19.24 -1.46
N GLN A 154 6.06 -20.50 -1.59
CA GLN A 154 5.67 -21.07 -2.88
C GLN A 154 4.50 -20.30 -3.50
N ASP A 155 3.51 -19.89 -2.71
CA ASP A 155 2.40 -19.07 -3.20
C ASP A 155 2.90 -17.69 -3.68
N ILE A 156 3.79 -17.03 -2.95
CA ILE A 156 4.39 -15.75 -3.37
C ILE A 156 5.14 -15.93 -4.70
N LEU A 157 5.98 -16.95 -4.82
CA LEU A 157 6.76 -17.22 -6.03
C LEU A 157 5.88 -17.56 -7.24
N ARG A 158 4.71 -18.17 -7.00
CA ARG A 158 3.80 -18.56 -8.06
C ARG A 158 2.89 -17.43 -8.54
N TYR A 159 2.38 -16.61 -7.61
CA TYR A 159 1.30 -15.66 -7.89
C TYR A 159 1.73 -14.19 -7.87
N SER A 160 2.96 -13.88 -7.44
CA SER A 160 3.51 -12.52 -7.55
C SER A 160 4.29 -12.31 -8.86
N LEU A 161 4.82 -11.09 -9.06
CA LEU A 161 5.72 -10.79 -10.18
C LEU A 161 7.15 -11.36 -9.99
N PHE A 162 7.46 -11.90 -8.82
CA PHE A 162 8.77 -12.40 -8.43
C PHE A 162 8.70 -13.91 -8.30
N GLN A 163 9.32 -14.62 -9.22
CA GLN A 163 9.20 -16.07 -9.41
C GLN A 163 10.38 -16.85 -8.82
N THR A 164 11.38 -16.16 -8.27
CA THR A 164 12.51 -16.79 -7.56
C THR A 164 12.80 -16.09 -6.24
N GLU A 165 13.38 -16.84 -5.29
CA GLU A 165 13.84 -16.25 -4.02
C GLU A 165 14.91 -15.18 -4.22
N ALA A 166 15.75 -15.32 -5.25
CA ALA A 166 16.76 -14.32 -5.60
C ALA A 166 16.13 -12.99 -6.05
N GLU A 167 15.03 -13.04 -6.80
CA GLU A 167 14.26 -11.86 -7.19
C GLU A 167 13.62 -11.18 -5.95
N LEU A 168 13.05 -11.94 -5.02
CA LEU A 168 12.53 -11.40 -3.76
C LEU A 168 13.63 -10.76 -2.90
N LEU A 169 14.79 -11.41 -2.81
CA LEU A 169 15.94 -10.90 -2.08
C LEU A 169 16.51 -9.62 -2.71
N CYS A 170 16.46 -9.49 -4.03
CA CYS A 170 16.87 -8.28 -4.73
C CYS A 170 16.04 -7.06 -4.29
N GLU A 171 14.72 -7.21 -4.16
CA GLU A 171 13.85 -6.12 -3.69
C GLU A 171 14.03 -5.80 -2.20
N LEU A 172 14.33 -6.80 -1.37
CA LEU A 172 14.71 -6.58 0.04
C LEU A 172 16.01 -5.76 0.15
N ASN A 173 17.02 -6.11 -0.67
CA ASN A 173 18.29 -5.39 -0.72
C ASN A 173 18.13 -3.96 -1.27
N ALA A 174 17.15 -3.72 -2.14
CA ALA A 174 16.88 -2.39 -2.69
C ALA A 174 16.49 -1.37 -1.61
N ILE A 175 15.93 -1.81 -0.48
CA ILE A 175 15.65 -0.93 0.66
C ILE A 175 16.95 -0.32 1.25
N ASN A 176 18.12 -0.94 1.04
CA ASN A 176 19.42 -0.42 1.47
C ASN A 176 20.12 0.45 0.43
N ALA A 177 19.61 0.56 -0.81
CA ALA A 177 20.39 1.08 -1.93
C ALA A 177 20.88 2.53 -1.73
N HIS A 178 20.27 3.27 -0.80
CA HIS A 178 20.58 4.67 -0.52
C HIS A 178 21.41 4.90 0.76
N TYR A 179 21.83 3.84 1.49
CA TYR A 179 22.52 3.99 2.79
C TYR A 179 23.66 2.98 3.02
N ASP A 180 24.75 3.45 3.65
CA ASP A 180 25.95 2.66 4.00
C ASP A 180 25.81 1.78 5.27
N THR A 181 24.70 1.86 6.01
CA THR A 181 24.50 1.12 7.27
C THR A 181 23.38 0.08 7.19
N GLU A 182 23.32 -0.84 8.17
CA GLU A 182 22.19 -1.75 8.40
C GLU A 182 20.90 -0.93 8.42
N SER A 183 20.20 -0.93 7.29
CA SER A 183 19.03 -0.09 7.09
C SER A 183 17.80 -0.92 7.38
N THR A 184 16.87 -0.35 8.13
CA THR A 184 15.49 -0.79 8.25
C THR A 184 14.67 -0.14 7.16
N GLY A 185 13.45 -0.63 6.93
CA GLY A 185 12.51 0.04 6.03
C GLY A 185 11.51 -0.91 5.41
N THR A 186 10.63 -0.33 4.60
CA THR A 186 9.60 -1.07 3.87
C THR A 186 9.58 -0.63 2.41
N ARG A 187 9.33 -1.59 1.51
CA ARG A 187 9.13 -1.38 0.09
C ARG A 187 7.87 -2.09 -0.34
N ILE A 188 6.91 -1.33 -0.85
CA ILE A 188 5.60 -1.78 -1.31
C ILE A 188 5.60 -1.67 -2.82
N ILE A 189 5.19 -2.73 -3.51
CA ILE A 189 5.04 -2.73 -4.96
C ILE A 189 3.61 -3.11 -5.30
N ILE A 190 2.93 -2.24 -6.04
CA ILE A 190 1.54 -2.39 -6.45
C ILE A 190 1.49 -2.55 -7.96
N TRP A 191 0.84 -3.61 -8.44
CA TRP A 191 0.65 -3.88 -9.86
C TRP A 191 -0.81 -4.21 -10.16
N ASN A 192 -1.08 -4.51 -11.44
CA ASN A 192 -2.43 -4.56 -11.97
C ASN A 192 -3.18 -3.26 -11.62
N LEU A 193 -2.52 -2.14 -11.93
CA LEU A 193 -2.98 -0.79 -11.61
C LEU A 193 -4.38 -0.54 -12.17
N ARG A 194 -5.15 0.30 -11.47
CA ARG A 194 -6.50 0.64 -11.88
C ARG A 194 -6.48 1.36 -13.23
N LYS A 195 -7.43 0.96 -14.08
CA LYS A 195 -7.65 1.53 -15.40
C LYS A 195 -9.02 2.16 -15.49
N THR A 196 -9.16 3.12 -16.37
CA THR A 196 -10.42 3.77 -16.73
C THR A 196 -11.36 2.81 -17.46
N SER A 197 -12.60 3.23 -17.69
CA SER A 197 -13.56 2.48 -18.51
C SER A 197 -13.10 2.27 -19.96
N THR A 198 -12.12 3.05 -20.43
CA THR A 198 -11.51 2.96 -21.77
C THR A 198 -10.21 2.14 -21.78
N ASP A 199 -9.92 1.39 -20.71
CA ASP A 199 -8.72 0.55 -20.52
C ASP A 199 -7.38 1.34 -20.53
N LYS A 200 -7.44 2.66 -20.32
CA LYS A 200 -6.25 3.49 -20.09
C LYS A 200 -5.87 3.51 -18.61
N SER A 201 -4.59 3.75 -18.31
CA SER A 201 -4.13 3.98 -16.93
C SER A 201 -4.86 5.17 -16.29
N GLU A 202 -5.16 5.11 -14.99
CA GLU A 202 -5.60 6.27 -14.21
C GLU A 202 -4.48 7.29 -13.93
N PHE A 203 -3.24 6.90 -14.22
CA PHE A 203 -2.04 7.72 -14.05
C PHE A 203 -1.38 8.03 -15.40
N ASP A 204 -0.90 9.25 -15.54
CA ASP A 204 0.04 9.68 -16.57
C ASP A 204 1.46 9.68 -15.98
N PHE A 205 2.34 8.91 -16.61
CA PHE A 205 3.75 8.76 -16.24
C PHE A 205 4.70 9.37 -17.28
N ASP A 206 4.17 9.90 -18.38
CA ASP A 206 4.95 10.24 -19.57
C ASP A 206 5.05 11.76 -19.77
N THR A 207 4.03 12.53 -19.36
CA THR A 207 4.01 13.99 -19.52
C THR A 207 5.12 14.69 -18.72
N ASP A 208 5.31 14.30 -17.46
CA ASP A 208 6.45 14.72 -16.64
C ASP A 208 7.11 13.49 -16.01
N ARG A 209 8.36 13.24 -16.36
CA ARG A 209 9.13 12.08 -15.89
C ARG A 209 9.44 12.10 -14.39
N TYR A 210 9.21 13.23 -13.72
CA TYR A 210 9.46 13.41 -12.29
C TYR A 210 8.18 13.49 -11.46
N ASP A 211 7.02 13.32 -12.09
CA ASP A 211 5.72 13.42 -11.43
C ASP A 211 4.82 12.25 -11.82
N ILE A 212 3.87 11.95 -10.95
CA ILE A 212 2.79 11.01 -11.24
C ILE A 212 1.53 11.86 -11.34
N GLN A 213 1.01 11.98 -12.55
CA GLN A 213 -0.10 12.88 -12.81
C GLN A 213 -1.41 12.13 -13.02
N ILE A 214 -2.52 12.84 -12.80
CA ILE A 214 -3.85 12.37 -13.19
C ILE A 214 -4.17 12.96 -14.58
N PRO A 215 -4.42 12.11 -15.61
CA PRO A 215 -4.78 12.59 -16.94
C PRO A 215 -6.03 13.48 -16.90
N SER A 216 -6.10 14.49 -17.76
CA SER A 216 -7.25 15.41 -17.81
C SER A 216 -8.59 14.69 -18.02
N GLU A 217 -8.63 13.63 -18.84
CA GLU A 217 -9.82 12.79 -19.04
C GLU A 217 -10.33 12.21 -17.71
N VAL A 218 -9.41 11.73 -16.85
CA VAL A 218 -9.73 11.17 -15.53
C VAL A 218 -10.18 12.27 -14.59
N TYR A 219 -9.44 13.39 -14.54
CA TYR A 219 -9.75 14.54 -13.71
C TYR A 219 -11.14 15.10 -13.99
N GLU A 220 -11.49 15.32 -15.26
CA GLU A 220 -12.81 15.83 -15.66
C GLU A 220 -13.92 14.85 -15.30
N SER A 221 -13.74 13.56 -15.58
CA SER A 221 -14.75 12.53 -15.31
C SER A 221 -15.05 12.34 -13.82
N GLU A 222 -14.04 12.48 -12.97
CA GLU A 222 -14.20 12.42 -11.53
C GLU A 222 -14.76 13.75 -11.01
N LYS A 223 -14.25 14.91 -11.44
CA LYS A 223 -14.77 16.22 -11.04
C LYS A 223 -16.29 16.37 -11.27
N GLU A 224 -16.82 15.80 -12.35
CA GLU A 224 -18.27 15.78 -12.61
C GLU A 224 -19.05 14.95 -11.58
N LYS A 225 -18.50 13.83 -11.10
CA LYS A 225 -19.13 13.00 -10.06
C LYS A 225 -19.15 13.68 -8.68
N TYR A 226 -18.26 14.65 -8.44
CA TYR A 226 -18.04 15.29 -7.13
C TYR A 226 -18.76 16.63 -6.95
N LYS A 227 -19.55 17.12 -7.91
CA LYS A 227 -20.38 18.35 -7.76
C LYS A 227 -21.55 18.23 -6.75
N GLN A 228 -21.44 17.39 -5.72
CA GLN A 228 -22.33 17.42 -4.55
C GLN A 228 -21.81 18.41 -3.48
N PRO A 229 -22.69 19.05 -2.68
CA PRO A 229 -22.55 20.46 -2.29
C PRO A 229 -21.63 20.78 -1.09
N SER A 230 -20.67 19.93 -0.70
CA SER A 230 -19.95 20.11 0.59
C SER A 230 -18.43 20.25 0.55
N HIS A 231 -17.76 20.22 -0.61
CA HIS A 231 -16.30 20.39 -0.66
C HIS A 231 -15.89 21.48 -1.67
N SER A 232 -15.56 22.66 -1.15
CA SER A 232 -14.74 23.63 -1.87
C SER A 232 -13.29 23.21 -1.70
N PHE A 233 -12.68 22.67 -2.76
CA PHE A 233 -11.23 22.43 -2.80
C PHE A 233 -10.52 23.79 -2.64
N GLN A 234 -9.82 23.98 -1.53
CA GLN A 234 -9.09 25.22 -1.23
C GLN A 234 -7.59 25.16 -1.59
N SER A 235 -7.12 24.12 -2.26
CA SER A 235 -5.75 24.04 -2.79
C SER A 235 -5.70 24.36 -4.29
N SER A 236 -4.53 24.81 -4.77
CA SER A 236 -4.32 25.20 -6.17
C SER A 236 -4.77 24.11 -7.16
N PRO A 237 -5.24 24.44 -8.37
CA PRO A 237 -5.71 23.45 -9.37
C PRO A 237 -4.70 22.32 -9.64
N GLU A 238 -3.41 22.62 -9.47
CA GLU A 238 -2.29 21.72 -9.73
C GLU A 238 -2.17 20.58 -8.71
N SER A 239 -2.48 20.83 -7.43
CA SER A 239 -2.44 19.80 -6.38
C SER A 239 -3.47 18.68 -6.58
N ASP A 240 -4.47 18.93 -7.42
CA ASP A 240 -5.46 17.90 -7.74
C ASP A 240 -4.86 16.85 -8.67
N PHE A 241 -4.05 17.25 -9.66
CA PHE A 241 -3.58 16.37 -10.72
C PHE A 241 -2.08 16.09 -10.69
N SER A 242 -1.26 16.84 -9.95
CA SER A 242 0.18 16.58 -9.74
C SER A 242 0.42 15.98 -8.35
N LEU A 243 1.00 14.79 -8.29
CA LEU A 243 1.32 14.14 -7.01
C LEU A 243 2.41 14.91 -6.26
N GLN A 244 3.42 15.42 -6.97
CA GLN A 244 4.48 16.22 -6.38
C GLN A 244 3.94 17.46 -5.68
N VAL A 245 3.01 18.18 -6.33
CA VAL A 245 2.39 19.37 -5.74
C VAL A 245 1.45 18.98 -4.59
N SER A 246 0.67 17.91 -4.75
CA SER A 246 -0.22 17.39 -3.71
C SER A 246 0.53 17.06 -2.42
N THR A 247 1.61 16.28 -2.54
CA THR A 247 2.46 15.85 -1.41
C THR A 247 3.20 17.02 -0.77
N SER A 248 3.69 17.98 -1.57
CA SER A 248 4.32 19.19 -1.06
C SER A 248 3.37 19.98 -0.16
N HIS A 249 2.10 20.12 -0.53
CA HIS A 249 1.12 20.83 0.32
C HIS A 249 0.75 20.06 1.59
N SER A 250 0.58 18.74 1.50
CA SER A 250 0.12 17.93 2.63
C SER A 250 1.20 17.70 3.71
N TYR A 251 2.49 17.78 3.35
CA TYR A 251 3.60 17.43 4.24
C TYR A 251 4.68 18.52 4.38
N ALA A 252 4.49 19.73 3.82
CA ALA A 252 5.46 20.84 3.91
C ALA A 252 5.91 21.22 5.34
N GLU A 253 5.06 21.02 6.35
CA GLU A 253 5.37 21.36 7.76
C GLU A 253 5.57 20.12 8.65
N LYS A 254 5.48 18.91 8.07
CA LYS A 254 5.57 17.65 8.82
C LYS A 254 6.97 17.01 8.78
N VAL A 255 7.85 17.47 7.89
CA VAL A 255 9.21 16.95 7.71
C VAL A 255 10.25 17.98 8.14
#